data_AF-K1V7E8-F1
#
_entry.id   AF-K1V7E8-F1
#
_cell.length_a   1.000
_cell.length_b   1.000
_cell.length_c   1.000
_cell.angle_alpha   90.00
_cell.angle_beta   90.00
_cell.angle_gamma   90.00
#
_symmetry.space_group_name_H-M   'P 1'
#
loop_
_entity.id
_entity.type
_entity.pdbx_description
1 polymer ?
#
loop_
_entity_poly.entity_id
_entity_poly.type
_entity_poly.pdbx_seq_one_letter_code
_entity_poly.pdbx_strand_id
1 'polypeptide(L)'
;MTYDEVMRILQKAEDNGFVHQITNIDGENKIFAICNCNVNVCNALRTSQLFNTPNMSRSAYVAKVEPQNCVACGRCVEFCPAGAVKLGQKLCTKNGPVQYPRQELPDTVKWGPEKWAVDYRDKNRINCYDTGTAPCKTACPAHIAVQGYLKMAAQGRYRDALALIKKENPFPAVCGRICNRRCEDACTRGT
;
A
#
# COMPACT_ATOMS: atom_id res chain seq x y z
N MET A 1 -20.13 16.90 -25.48
CA MET A 1 -19.70 17.08 -24.08
C MET A 1 -18.98 18.41 -23.99
N THR A 2 -19.41 19.31 -23.11
CA THR A 2 -18.71 20.61 -22.90
C THR A 2 -17.55 20.44 -21.92
N TYR A 3 -16.63 21.40 -21.86
CA TYR A 3 -15.54 21.39 -20.88
C TYR A 3 -16.05 21.27 -19.44
N ASP A 4 -17.05 22.07 -19.07
CA ASP A 4 -17.63 22.08 -17.72
C ASP A 4 -18.31 20.75 -17.39
N GLU A 5 -18.93 20.11 -18.39
CA GLU A 5 -19.53 18.80 -18.23
C GLU A 5 -18.45 17.73 -17.96
N VAL A 6 -17.31 17.79 -18.65
CA VAL A 6 -16.16 16.91 -18.41
C VAL A 6 -15.63 17.10 -16.99
N MET A 7 -15.36 18.34 -16.59
CA MET A 7 -14.79 18.65 -15.27
C MET A 7 -15.71 18.19 -14.13
N ARG A 8 -17.02 18.35 -14.29
CA ARG A 8 -18.01 17.85 -13.33
C ARG A 8 -18.01 16.33 -13.23
N ILE A 9 -17.84 15.61 -14.35
CA ILE A 9 -17.76 14.14 -14.35
C ILE A 9 -16.47 13.69 -13.64
N LEU A 10 -15.34 14.36 -13.91
CA LEU A 10 -14.07 14.06 -13.27
C LEU A 10 -14.13 14.29 -11.76
N GLN A 11 -14.63 15.45 -11.31
CA GLN A 11 -14.81 15.73 -9.88
C GLN A 11 -15.67 14.68 -9.20
N LYS A 12 -16.81 14.32 -9.81
CA LYS A 12 -17.68 13.26 -9.28
C LYS A 12 -16.95 11.92 -9.17
N ALA A 13 -16.06 11.59 -10.10
CA ALA A 13 -15.26 10.38 -10.03
C ALA A 13 -14.20 10.44 -8.91
N GLU A 14 -13.54 11.58 -8.69
CA GLU A 14 -12.63 11.78 -7.55
C GLU A 14 -13.35 11.67 -6.20
N ASP A 15 -14.52 12.28 -6.08
CA ASP A 15 -15.34 12.23 -4.85
C ASP A 15 -15.76 10.79 -4.51
N ASN A 16 -15.91 9.94 -5.54
CA ASN A 16 -16.17 8.50 -5.40
C ASN A 16 -14.89 7.66 -5.18
N GLY A 17 -13.73 8.30 -5.07
CA GLY A 17 -12.43 7.66 -4.82
C GLY A 17 -11.81 6.99 -6.04
N PHE A 18 -12.21 7.37 -7.26
CA PHE A 18 -11.61 6.84 -8.49
C PHE A 18 -10.30 7.59 -8.80
N VAL A 19 -9.39 6.89 -9.48
CA VAL A 19 -8.09 7.45 -9.89
C VAL A 19 -8.14 7.78 -11.36
N HIS A 20 -7.96 9.05 -11.69
CA HIS A 20 -7.81 9.47 -13.07
C HIS A 20 -6.51 8.95 -13.67
N GLN A 21 -6.62 8.25 -14.79
CA GLN A 21 -5.49 7.82 -15.60
C GLN A 21 -5.71 8.25 -17.03
N ILE A 22 -4.63 8.73 -17.65
CA ILE A 22 -4.63 9.15 -19.05
C ILE A 22 -3.90 8.07 -19.83
N THR A 23 -4.55 7.55 -20.86
CA THR A 23 -3.97 6.54 -21.74
C THR A 23 -3.38 7.24 -22.97
N ASN A 24 -2.05 7.16 -23.14
CA ASN A 24 -1.29 7.85 -24.19
C ASN A 24 -0.65 6.87 -25.20
N ILE A 25 -1.38 5.85 -25.61
CA ILE A 25 -0.86 4.77 -26.48
C ILE A 25 -0.54 5.27 -27.91
N ASP A 26 -1.19 6.36 -28.37
CA ASP A 26 -1.09 6.84 -29.77
C ASP A 26 -0.13 8.03 -29.97
N GLY A 27 0.72 8.34 -28.98
CA GLY A 27 1.72 9.41 -29.03
C GLY A 27 1.44 10.58 -28.08
N GLU A 28 2.45 11.44 -27.85
CA GLU A 28 2.46 12.47 -26.79
C GLU A 28 1.32 13.49 -26.86
N ASN A 29 0.73 13.72 -28.04
CA ASN A 29 -0.35 14.67 -28.26
C ASN A 29 -1.71 14.01 -28.57
N LYS A 30 -1.84 12.70 -28.36
CA LYS A 30 -3.07 11.96 -28.62
C LYS A 30 -3.58 11.29 -27.34
N ILE A 31 -4.44 12.02 -26.63
CA ILE A 31 -5.19 11.46 -25.50
C ILE A 31 -6.47 10.85 -26.06
N PHE A 32 -6.55 9.51 -26.05
CA PHE A 32 -7.72 8.79 -26.51
C PHE A 32 -8.83 8.75 -25.45
N ALA A 33 -8.46 8.59 -24.18
CA ALA A 33 -9.41 8.47 -23.08
C ALA A 33 -8.80 8.89 -21.74
N ILE A 34 -9.68 9.35 -20.85
CA ILE A 34 -9.41 9.47 -19.42
C ILE A 34 -10.16 8.32 -18.72
N CYS A 35 -9.43 7.42 -18.11
CA CYS A 35 -9.97 6.31 -17.33
C CYS A 35 -10.17 6.74 -15.87
N ASN A 36 -11.31 6.41 -15.28
CA ASN A 36 -11.60 6.60 -13.86
C ASN A 36 -11.44 5.27 -13.13
N CYS A 37 -10.21 4.92 -12.81
CA CYS A 37 -9.84 3.59 -12.36
C CYS A 37 -10.24 3.37 -10.90
N ASN A 38 -10.88 2.22 -10.64
CA ASN A 38 -11.18 1.73 -9.29
C ASN A 38 -10.63 0.31 -9.15
N VAL A 39 -9.78 0.09 -8.15
CA VAL A 39 -9.07 -1.17 -7.92
C VAL A 39 -9.99 -2.38 -7.74
N ASN A 40 -11.21 -2.14 -7.23
CA ASN A 40 -12.19 -3.20 -6.98
C ASN A 40 -12.97 -3.66 -8.21
N VAL A 41 -12.96 -2.89 -9.30
CA VAL A 41 -13.80 -3.17 -10.49
C VAL A 41 -13.04 -3.14 -11.80
N CYS A 42 -11.92 -2.42 -11.88
CA CYS A 42 -11.18 -2.24 -13.12
C CYS A 42 -10.43 -3.53 -13.51
N ASN A 43 -10.83 -4.14 -14.61
CA ASN A 43 -10.17 -5.35 -15.11
C ASN A 43 -8.73 -5.10 -15.57
N ALA A 44 -8.41 -3.90 -16.05
CA ALA A 44 -7.04 -3.53 -16.44
C ALA A 44 -6.12 -3.41 -15.21
N LEU A 45 -6.58 -2.78 -14.13
CA LEU A 45 -5.85 -2.77 -12.86
C LEU A 45 -5.72 -4.17 -12.27
N ARG A 46 -6.78 -4.98 -12.33
CA ARG A 46 -6.76 -6.38 -11.89
C ARG A 46 -5.65 -7.17 -12.57
N THR A 47 -5.61 -7.14 -13.90
CA THR A 47 -4.63 -7.90 -14.67
C THR A 47 -3.22 -7.37 -14.40
N SER A 48 -3.05 -6.04 -14.30
CA SER A 48 -1.75 -5.45 -13.95
C SER A 48 -1.25 -5.89 -12.58
N GLN A 49 -2.11 -5.91 -11.55
CA GLN A 49 -1.75 -6.35 -10.19
C GLN A 49 -1.51 -7.87 -10.11
N LEU A 50 -2.36 -8.68 -10.74
CA LEU A 50 -2.28 -10.14 -10.68
C LEU A 50 -1.04 -10.67 -11.42
N PHE A 51 -0.76 -10.14 -12.60
CA PHE A 51 0.32 -10.61 -13.45
C PHE A 51 1.60 -9.81 -13.30
N ASN A 52 1.60 -8.78 -12.44
CA ASN A 52 2.70 -7.82 -12.30
C ASN A 52 3.18 -7.30 -13.68
N THR A 53 2.24 -7.10 -14.61
CA THR A 53 2.53 -6.72 -15.98
C THR A 53 2.59 -5.19 -16.08
N PRO A 54 3.77 -4.61 -16.37
CA PRO A 54 3.89 -3.16 -16.54
C PRO A 54 3.23 -2.69 -17.85
N ASN A 55 2.96 -3.59 -18.81
CA ASN A 55 2.74 -3.22 -20.20
C ASN A 55 1.38 -2.57 -20.53
N MET A 56 0.39 -2.60 -19.63
CA MET A 56 -0.90 -1.89 -19.85
C MET A 56 -1.03 -0.57 -19.08
N SER A 57 -0.18 -0.31 -18.10
CA SER A 57 -0.31 0.86 -17.22
C SER A 57 1.02 1.23 -16.57
N ARG A 58 2.12 1.24 -17.35
CA ARG A 58 3.42 1.67 -16.83
C ARG A 58 3.34 3.17 -16.50
N SER A 59 3.03 3.48 -15.26
CA SER A 59 3.21 4.82 -14.72
C SER A 59 4.68 5.22 -14.89
N ALA A 60 4.94 6.47 -15.28
CA ALA A 60 6.27 7.07 -15.20
C ALA A 60 6.82 7.03 -13.75
N TYR A 61 5.93 6.91 -12.77
CA TYR A 61 6.23 6.78 -11.35
C TYR A 61 5.92 5.36 -10.87
N VAL A 62 6.97 4.58 -10.63
CA VAL A 62 6.87 3.27 -9.97
C VAL A 62 7.08 3.46 -8.47
N ALA A 63 6.11 3.07 -7.65
CA ALA A 63 6.25 3.10 -6.20
C ALA A 63 7.41 2.19 -5.77
N LYS A 64 8.53 2.79 -5.39
CA LYS A 64 9.70 2.07 -4.88
C LYS A 64 9.89 2.39 -3.41
N VAL A 65 9.86 1.35 -2.59
CA VAL A 65 10.27 1.45 -1.19
C VAL A 65 11.79 1.37 -1.12
N GLU A 66 12.42 2.40 -0.57
CA GLU A 66 13.83 2.44 -0.19
C GLU A 66 14.02 1.81 1.20
N PRO A 67 14.65 0.64 1.32
CA PRO A 67 14.74 -0.10 2.59
C PRO A 67 15.36 0.72 3.73
N GLN A 68 16.40 1.50 3.44
CA GLN A 68 17.08 2.37 4.42
C GLN A 68 16.16 3.46 5.02
N ASN A 69 15.12 3.84 4.28
CA ASN A 69 14.17 4.89 4.65
C ASN A 69 12.83 4.31 5.11
N CYS A 70 12.56 3.03 4.83
CA CYS A 70 11.32 2.36 5.18
C CYS A 70 11.30 2.00 6.67
N VAL A 71 10.15 2.28 7.28
CA VAL A 71 9.89 2.06 8.71
C VAL A 71 8.65 1.21 8.92
N ALA A 72 8.15 0.58 7.85
CA ALA A 72 6.96 -0.24 7.92
C ALA A 72 5.73 0.43 8.58
N CYS A 73 5.58 1.76 8.46
CA CYS A 73 4.45 2.47 9.08
C CYS A 73 3.10 2.07 8.48
N GLY A 74 3.08 1.59 7.24
CA GLY A 74 1.88 1.13 6.53
C GLY A 74 1.10 2.22 5.82
N ARG A 75 1.49 3.49 5.94
CA ARG A 75 0.76 4.60 5.31
C ARG A 75 0.71 4.49 3.79
N CYS A 76 1.81 4.13 3.14
CA CYS A 76 1.81 3.96 1.68
C CYS A 76 0.79 2.93 1.21
N VAL A 77 0.56 1.88 2.00
CA VAL A 77 -0.41 0.81 1.73
C VAL A 77 -1.84 1.29 1.97
N GLU A 78 -2.08 1.93 3.10
CA GLU A 78 -3.39 2.49 3.45
C GLU A 78 -3.92 3.43 2.36
N PHE A 79 -3.05 4.32 1.87
CA PHE A 79 -3.42 5.34 0.89
C PHE A 79 -3.24 4.92 -0.57
N CYS A 80 -2.66 3.76 -0.88
CA CYS A 80 -2.44 3.36 -2.27
C CYS A 80 -3.80 3.06 -2.94
N PRO A 81 -4.22 3.87 -3.92
CA PRO A 81 -5.53 3.69 -4.51
C PRO A 81 -5.55 2.54 -5.54
N ALA A 82 -4.37 2.12 -6.01
CA ALA A 82 -4.20 1.02 -6.96
C ALA A 82 -3.88 -0.32 -6.27
N GLY A 83 -3.74 -0.36 -4.94
CA GLY A 83 -3.32 -1.58 -4.22
C GLY A 83 -1.91 -2.07 -4.57
N ALA A 84 -1.07 -1.20 -5.15
CA ALA A 84 0.24 -1.55 -5.70
C ALA A 84 1.33 -1.84 -4.64
N VAL A 85 1.07 -1.52 -3.37
CA VAL A 85 1.99 -1.77 -2.27
C VAL A 85 1.28 -2.55 -1.17
N LYS A 86 1.98 -3.51 -0.57
CA LYS A 86 1.50 -4.30 0.57
C LYS A 86 2.50 -4.25 1.72
N LEU A 87 2.01 -4.33 2.96
CA LEU A 87 2.84 -4.52 4.14
C LEU A 87 3.39 -5.94 4.14
N GLY A 88 4.58 -6.12 4.72
CA GLY A 88 5.34 -7.35 4.57
C GLY A 88 6.21 -7.36 3.31
N GLN A 89 5.97 -6.45 2.36
CA GLN A 89 6.59 -6.48 1.03
C GLN A 89 8.08 -6.07 0.97
N LYS A 90 8.69 -5.65 2.10
CA LYS A 90 10.14 -5.45 2.30
C LYS A 90 10.55 -5.42 3.79
N LEU A 91 9.85 -6.16 4.66
CA LEU A 91 10.25 -6.18 6.08
C LEU A 91 11.58 -6.92 6.21
N CYS A 92 12.55 -6.32 6.91
CA CYS A 92 13.70 -7.03 7.43
C CYS A 92 13.19 -8.04 8.45
N THR A 93 12.98 -9.28 8.03
CA THR A 93 12.71 -10.36 8.98
C THR A 93 14.03 -10.76 9.64
N LYS A 94 13.98 -11.37 10.84
CA LYS A 94 15.16 -11.97 11.48
C LYS A 94 15.87 -12.99 10.57
N ASN A 95 15.14 -13.54 9.60
CA ASN A 95 15.56 -14.59 8.69
C ASN A 95 15.94 -14.08 7.27
N GLY A 96 16.05 -12.76 7.06
CA GLY A 96 16.45 -12.17 5.78
C GLY A 96 15.29 -11.63 4.91
N PRO A 97 15.54 -11.37 3.61
CA PRO A 97 14.56 -10.78 2.70
C PRO A 97 13.46 -11.78 2.34
N VAL A 98 12.20 -11.33 2.43
CA VAL A 98 11.04 -12.12 1.99
C VAL A 98 11.02 -12.19 0.47
N GLN A 99 10.97 -13.41 -0.08
CA GLN A 99 10.76 -13.66 -1.50
C GLN A 99 9.25 -13.63 -1.79
N TYR A 100 8.81 -12.70 -2.63
CA TYR A 100 7.41 -12.63 -3.03
C TYR A 100 7.07 -13.72 -4.02
N PRO A 101 5.89 -14.34 -3.90
CA PRO A 101 5.43 -15.32 -4.87
C PRO A 101 5.30 -14.62 -6.23
N ARG A 102 6.01 -15.14 -7.24
CA ARG A 102 5.70 -14.81 -8.63
C ARG A 102 4.46 -15.62 -9.02
N GLN A 103 3.46 -14.94 -9.56
CA GLN A 103 2.28 -15.63 -10.09
C GLN A 103 2.71 -16.46 -11.30
N GLU A 104 2.42 -17.76 -11.30
CA GLU A 104 2.59 -18.62 -12.47
C GLU A 104 1.71 -18.07 -13.60
N LEU A 105 2.28 -17.89 -14.77
CA LEU A 105 1.59 -17.32 -15.92
C LEU A 105 0.96 -18.44 -16.78
N PRO A 106 -0.14 -18.17 -17.51
CA PRO A 106 -0.84 -19.19 -18.29
C PRO A 106 -0.08 -19.71 -19.51
N ASP A 107 1.03 -19.07 -19.87
CA ASP A 107 2.02 -19.53 -20.85
C ASP A 107 2.81 -20.75 -20.33
N THR A 108 3.05 -20.83 -19.03
CA THR A 108 3.80 -21.93 -18.38
C THR A 108 2.93 -23.09 -17.94
N VAL A 109 1.71 -22.82 -17.49
CA VAL A 109 0.79 -23.85 -16.97
C VAL A 109 -0.62 -23.57 -17.47
N LYS A 110 -1.33 -24.59 -17.94
CA LYS A 110 -2.74 -24.45 -18.29
C LYS A 110 -3.57 -24.22 -17.04
N TRP A 111 -4.29 -23.11 -17.00
CA TRP A 111 -5.14 -22.75 -15.86
C TRP A 111 -6.50 -23.44 -15.93
N GLY A 112 -6.93 -24.05 -14.82
CA GLY A 112 -8.29 -24.50 -14.59
C GLY A 112 -9.05 -23.62 -13.58
N PRO A 113 -10.27 -24.03 -13.19
CA PRO A 113 -11.10 -23.31 -12.22
C PRO A 113 -10.42 -23.02 -10.88
N GLU A 114 -9.44 -23.83 -10.48
CA GLU A 114 -8.62 -23.64 -9.28
C GLU A 114 -7.76 -22.37 -9.31
N LYS A 115 -7.46 -21.84 -10.50
CA LYS A 115 -6.72 -20.59 -10.68
C LYS A 115 -7.65 -19.38 -10.87
N TRP A 116 -8.98 -19.57 -10.86
CA TRP A 116 -9.93 -18.47 -11.03
C TRP A 116 -10.12 -17.69 -9.73
N ALA A 117 -9.86 -16.38 -9.77
CA ALA A 117 -10.19 -15.47 -8.67
C ALA A 117 -11.63 -14.95 -8.84
N VAL A 118 -12.61 -15.78 -8.49
CA VAL A 118 -14.06 -15.47 -8.58
C VAL A 118 -14.45 -14.35 -7.61
N ASP A 119 -13.83 -14.34 -6.44
CA ASP A 119 -14.00 -13.39 -5.34
C ASP A 119 -13.00 -12.21 -5.39
N TYR A 120 -12.45 -11.91 -6.57
CA TYR A 120 -11.45 -10.84 -6.75
C TYR A 120 -11.91 -9.50 -6.15
N ARG A 121 -13.19 -9.15 -6.30
CA ARG A 121 -13.73 -7.88 -5.79
C ARG A 121 -13.56 -7.75 -4.28
N ASP A 122 -13.67 -8.87 -3.56
CA ASP A 122 -13.61 -8.92 -2.10
C ASP A 122 -12.17 -9.07 -1.59
N LYS A 123 -11.28 -9.71 -2.38
CA LYS A 123 -9.90 -10.04 -1.98
C LYS A 123 -8.79 -9.24 -2.65
N ASN A 124 -9.07 -8.34 -3.62
CA ASN A 124 -8.00 -7.64 -4.32
C ASN A 124 -7.21 -6.67 -3.41
N ARG A 125 -7.84 -6.13 -2.37
CA ARG A 125 -7.23 -5.13 -1.49
C ARG A 125 -6.68 -5.75 -0.21
N ILE A 126 -5.68 -6.60 -0.38
CA ILE A 126 -4.90 -7.13 0.74
C ILE A 126 -3.80 -6.13 1.08
N ASN A 127 -3.96 -5.42 2.19
CA ASN A 127 -2.99 -4.43 2.66
C ASN A 127 -1.76 -5.07 3.33
N CYS A 128 -1.84 -6.32 3.77
CA CYS A 128 -0.75 -6.98 4.48
C CYS A 128 -0.62 -8.42 4.01
N TYR A 129 0.59 -8.85 3.67
CA TYR A 129 0.89 -10.27 3.50
C TYR A 129 0.83 -11.00 4.85
N ASP A 130 0.75 -12.33 4.81
CA ASP A 130 0.76 -13.20 6.00
C ASP A 130 2.05 -13.04 6.83
N THR A 131 3.14 -12.59 6.19
CA THR A 131 4.38 -12.20 6.87
C THR A 131 4.21 -11.00 7.82
N GLY A 132 3.05 -10.34 7.78
CA GLY A 132 2.60 -9.39 8.78
C GLY A 132 3.17 -7.98 8.65
N THR A 133 2.84 -7.16 9.63
CA THR A 133 3.43 -5.83 9.85
C THR A 133 4.53 -5.92 10.91
N ALA A 134 5.11 -4.78 11.32
CA ALA A 134 6.15 -4.77 12.35
C ALA A 134 5.62 -5.43 13.65
N PRO A 135 6.36 -6.37 14.28
CA PRO A 135 5.85 -7.12 15.43
C PRO A 135 5.53 -6.22 16.62
N CYS A 136 6.27 -5.12 16.79
CA CYS A 136 5.99 -4.10 17.79
C CYS A 136 4.63 -3.38 17.58
N LYS A 137 4.17 -3.24 16.33
CA LYS A 137 2.86 -2.64 16.00
C LYS A 137 1.73 -3.65 16.25
N THR A 138 1.96 -4.92 15.92
CA THR A 138 1.02 -6.01 16.21
C THR A 138 0.84 -6.23 17.72
N ALA A 139 1.93 -6.15 18.49
CA ALA A 139 1.90 -6.33 19.95
C ALA A 139 1.31 -5.14 20.72
N CYS A 140 1.27 -3.95 20.12
CA CYS A 140 0.66 -2.76 20.74
C CYS A 140 -0.87 -2.81 20.60
N PRO A 141 -1.65 -2.75 21.71
CA PRO A 141 -3.12 -2.75 21.64
C PRO A 141 -3.72 -1.57 20.87
N ALA A 142 -3.04 -0.43 20.86
CA ALA A 142 -3.44 0.75 20.11
C ALA A 142 -2.91 0.75 18.66
N HIS A 143 -2.18 -0.30 18.25
CA HIS A 143 -1.57 -0.43 16.92
C HIS A 143 -0.79 0.81 16.44
N ILE A 144 -0.15 1.52 17.37
CA ILE A 144 0.63 2.71 17.06
C ILE A 144 1.79 2.37 16.12
N ALA A 145 2.13 3.29 15.22
CA ALA A 145 3.24 3.11 14.28
C ALA A 145 4.63 3.29 14.94
N VAL A 146 5.02 2.38 15.85
CA VAL A 146 6.26 2.41 16.65
C VAL A 146 7.51 2.74 15.82
N GLN A 147 7.76 1.94 14.80
CA GLN A 147 8.89 2.11 13.90
C GLN A 147 8.87 3.48 13.19
N GLY A 148 7.67 3.96 12.86
CA GLY A 148 7.46 5.22 12.15
C GLY A 148 7.87 6.44 12.97
N TYR A 149 7.37 6.55 14.20
CA TYR A 149 7.69 7.70 15.04
C TYR A 149 9.15 7.65 15.53
N LEU A 150 9.71 6.45 15.75
CA LEU A 150 11.13 6.30 16.13
C LEU A 150 12.07 6.79 15.03
N LYS A 151 11.80 6.47 13.76
CA LYS A 151 12.61 7.00 12.64
C LYS A 151 12.47 8.50 12.48
N MET A 152 11.25 9.03 12.60
CA MET A 152 11.04 10.48 12.54
C MET A 152 11.82 11.18 13.66
N ALA A 153 11.78 10.65 14.89
CA ALA A 153 12.57 11.15 16.00
C ALA A 153 14.09 11.05 15.74
N ALA A 154 14.57 9.94 15.16
CA ALA A 154 15.97 9.78 14.76
C ALA A 154 16.42 10.77 13.67
N GLN A 155 15.47 11.29 12.86
CA GLN A 155 15.70 12.35 11.87
C GLN A 155 15.52 13.76 12.46
N GLY A 156 15.33 13.91 13.78
CA GLY A 156 15.07 15.20 14.43
C GLY A 156 13.64 15.73 14.25
N ARG A 157 12.76 14.97 13.58
CA ARG A 157 11.37 15.36 13.27
C ARG A 157 10.41 15.02 14.42
N TYR A 158 10.68 15.55 15.61
CA TYR A 158 9.94 15.20 16.82
C TYR A 158 8.46 15.60 16.78
N ARG A 159 8.11 16.73 16.15
CA ARG A 159 6.71 17.18 16.03
C ARG A 159 5.90 16.24 15.13
N ASP A 160 6.49 15.80 14.02
CA ASP A 160 5.86 14.82 13.12
C ASP A 160 5.72 13.46 13.80
N ALA A 161 6.73 13.04 14.56
CA ALA A 161 6.69 11.82 15.35
C ALA A 161 5.53 11.85 16.37
N LEU A 162 5.38 12.96 17.11
CA LEU A 162 4.28 13.13 18.05
C LEU A 162 2.92 13.17 17.35
N ALA A 163 2.80 13.88 16.24
CA ALA A 163 1.58 13.93 15.44
C ALA A 163 1.19 12.54 14.92
N LEU A 164 2.18 11.72 14.54
CA LEU A 164 1.95 10.33 14.14
C LEU A 164 1.40 9.50 15.30
N ILE A 165 2.00 9.57 16.49
CA ILE A 165 1.51 8.82 17.68
C ILE A 165 0.07 9.25 18.03
N LYS A 166 -0.22 10.55 17.92
CA LYS A 166 -1.53 11.11 18.27
C LYS A 166 -2.68 10.68 17.36
N LYS A 167 -2.40 10.06 16.21
CA LYS A 167 -3.45 9.50 15.35
C LYS A 167 -4.22 8.37 16.03
N GLU A 168 -3.50 7.49 16.71
CA GLU A 168 -4.10 6.32 17.38
C GLU A 168 -4.11 6.45 18.90
N ASN A 169 -3.23 7.27 19.49
CA ASN A 169 -3.15 7.47 20.93
C ASN A 169 -3.25 8.95 21.34
N PRO A 170 -4.40 9.41 21.88
CA PRO A 170 -4.58 10.80 22.31
C PRO A 170 -3.75 11.18 23.55
N PHE A 171 -3.28 10.21 24.34
CA PHE A 171 -2.54 10.42 25.59
C PHE A 171 -1.15 9.78 25.58
N PRO A 172 -0.27 10.13 24.62
CA PRO A 172 1.01 9.47 24.45
C PRO A 172 1.94 9.63 25.66
N ALA A 173 1.86 10.76 26.36
CA ALA A 173 2.67 11.02 27.55
C ALA A 173 2.28 10.13 28.74
N VAL A 174 0.99 9.86 28.92
CA VAL A 174 0.49 8.99 30.00
C VAL A 174 0.82 7.54 29.65
N CYS A 175 0.37 7.07 28.48
CA CYS A 175 0.63 5.71 28.03
C CYS A 175 2.13 5.40 28.02
N GLY A 176 3.00 6.30 27.54
CA GLY A 176 4.45 6.08 27.53
C GLY A 176 5.06 5.85 28.92
N ARG A 177 4.43 6.37 29.99
CA ARG A 177 4.90 6.18 31.38
C ARG A 177 4.37 4.90 32.02
N ILE A 178 3.11 4.53 31.76
CA ILE A 178 2.44 3.40 32.44
C ILE A 178 2.35 2.13 31.58
N CYS A 179 2.75 2.17 30.31
CA CYS A 179 2.64 1.03 29.39
C CYS A 179 3.46 -0.16 29.89
N ASN A 180 2.92 -1.36 29.69
CA ASN A 180 3.57 -2.64 29.96
C ASN A 180 4.55 -3.07 28.86
N ARG A 181 4.82 -2.22 27.87
CA ARG A 181 5.89 -2.36 26.87
C ARG A 181 5.92 -3.68 26.07
N ARG A 182 4.75 -4.30 25.83
CA ARG A 182 4.64 -5.50 24.96
C ARG A 182 5.30 -5.36 23.59
N CYS A 183 5.36 -4.13 23.07
CA CYS A 183 6.01 -3.83 21.81
C CYS A 183 7.55 -3.97 21.86
N GLU A 184 8.16 -3.81 23.04
CA GLU A 184 9.59 -4.03 23.28
C GLU A 184 9.88 -5.53 23.37
N ASP A 185 9.04 -6.31 24.07
CA ASP A 185 9.18 -7.77 24.17
C ASP A 185 9.14 -8.47 22.79
N ALA A 186 8.27 -7.99 21.91
CA ALA A 186 8.14 -8.51 20.54
C ALA A 186 9.18 -7.92 19.55
N CYS A 187 10.07 -7.03 20.00
CA CYS A 187 10.96 -6.29 19.12
C CYS A 187 12.09 -7.17 18.57
N THR A 188 12.20 -7.26 17.24
CA THR A 188 13.28 -8.00 16.57
C THR A 188 14.67 -7.38 16.70
N ARG A 189 14.78 -6.17 17.27
CA ARG A 189 16.05 -5.46 17.52
C ARG A 189 16.53 -5.55 18.97
N GLY A 190 15.71 -6.10 19.87
CA GLY A 190 16.01 -6.22 21.31
C GLY A 190 16.63 -7.56 21.71
N THR A 191 17.01 -8.38 20.73
CA THR A 191 17.74 -9.66 20.87
C THR A 191 18.96 -9.65 19.97
#